data_AF-A0A5P6NF42-F1
#
_entry.id   AF-A0A5P6NF42-F1
#
_cell.length_a   1.000
_cell.length_b   1.000
_cell.length_c   1.000
_cell.angle_alpha   90.00
_cell.angle_beta   90.00
_cell.angle_gamma   90.00
#
_symmetry.space_group_name_H-M   'P 1'
#
loop_
_entity.id
_entity.type
_entity.pdbx_description
1 polymer ?
#
loop_
_entity_poly.entity_id
_entity_poly.type
_entity_poly.pdbx_seq_one_letter_code
_entity_poly.pdbx_strand_id
1 'polypeptide(L)' 'MAFAVIDYGAEHNLLWVTALDRSGEIWCAPNPKVRMQANWSMGRGKDPAFDFVPEGVAAQ' A
#
# COMPACT_ATOMS: atom_id res chain seq x y z
N MET A 1 -4.60 2.33 -16.40
CA MET A 1 -3.32 3.04 -16.28
C MET A 1 -3.04 3.24 -14.79
N ALA A 2 -1.93 2.70 -14.27
CA ALA A 2 -1.49 2.97 -12.91
C ALA A 2 -0.28 3.91 -12.98
N PHE A 3 -0.32 5.02 -12.27
CA PHE A 3 0.79 5.96 -12.14
C PHE A 3 1.39 5.77 -10.75
N ALA A 4 2.70 5.54 -10.67
CA ALA A 4 3.40 5.55 -9.40
C ALA A 4 3.69 7.01 -9.01
N VAL A 5 3.20 7.45 -7.85
CA VAL A 5 3.62 8.71 -7.24
C VAL A 5 4.71 8.40 -6.22
N ILE A 6 5.90 8.93 -6.46
CA ILE A 6 6.96 8.94 -5.45
C ILE A 6 6.86 10.28 -4.72
N ASP A 7 6.38 10.22 -3.49
CA ASP A 7 6.28 11.35 -2.56
C ASP A 7 7.50 11.40 -1.63
N TYR A 8 8.03 12.60 -1.42
CA TYR A 8 9.15 12.89 -0.54
C TYR A 8 8.75 13.64 0.74
N GLY A 9 7.47 14.00 0.93
CA GLY A 9 6.98 14.75 2.09
C GLY A 9 6.30 13.85 3.14
N ALA A 10 6.94 13.66 4.30
CA ALA A 10 6.43 12.80 5.37
C ALA A 10 5.04 13.21 5.94
N GLU A 11 4.58 14.44 5.68
CA GLU A 11 3.42 15.06 6.34
C GLU A 11 2.29 15.55 5.39
N HIS A 12 2.37 15.29 4.08
CA HIS A 12 1.30 15.70 3.17
C HIS A 12 0.19 14.62 3.05
N ASN A 13 -1.07 15.04 3.19
CA ASN A 13 -2.26 14.18 3.03
C ASN A 13 -2.53 13.86 1.55
N LEU A 14 -1.73 12.97 0.97
CA LEU A 14 -1.94 12.51 -0.40
C LEU A 14 -3.04 11.45 -0.50
N LEU A 15 -3.74 11.44 -1.64
CA LEU A 15 -4.72 10.43 -2.03
C LEU A 15 -4.19 9.59 -3.20
N TRP A 16 -4.19 8.28 -3.02
CA TRP A 16 -3.96 7.29 -4.08
C TRP A 16 -5.28 7.07 -4.82
N VAL A 17 -5.29 7.38 -6.11
CA VAL A 17 -6.48 7.27 -6.95
C VAL A 17 -6.23 6.26 -8.06
N THR A 18 -7.08 5.24 -8.15
CA THR A 18 -7.05 4.25 -9.24
C THR A 18 -8.40 4.23 -9.93
N ALA A 19 -8.39 4.34 -11.26
CA ALA A 19 -9.58 4.13 -12.09
C ALA A 19 -9.52 2.74 -12.74
N LEU A 20 -10.58 1.96 -12.58
CA LEU A 20 -10.72 0.63 -13.19
C LEU A 20 -11.38 0.76 -14.56
N ASP A 21 -10.70 0.30 -15.59
CA ASP A 21 -11.13 0.45 -16.99
C ASP A 21 -12.47 -0.27 -17.27
N ARG A 22 -12.62 -1.50 -16.77
CA ARG A 22 -13.81 -2.33 -17.05
C ARG A 22 -15.07 -1.87 -16.32
N SER A 23 -14.96 -1.48 -15.04
CA SER A 23 -16.12 -1.09 -14.23
C SER A 23 -16.36 0.43 -14.23
N GLY A 24 -15.37 1.23 -14.60
CA GLY A 24 -15.41 2.69 -14.48
C GLY A 24 -15.28 3.19 -13.05
N GLU A 25 -15.07 2.31 -12.07
CA GLU A 25 -14.98 2.68 -10.66
C GLU A 25 -13.70 3.47 -10.38
N ILE A 26 -13.81 4.44 -9.49
CA ILE A 26 -12.69 5.21 -8.97
C ILE A 26 -12.53 4.88 -7.49
N TRP A 27 -11.34 4.37 -7.14
CA TRP A 27 -10.98 4.02 -5.78
C TRP A 27 -9.97 5.02 -5.25
N CYS A 28 -10.25 5.55 -4.06
CA CYS A 28 -9.42 6.55 -3.39
C CYS A 28 -8.96 6.02 -2.02
N ALA A 29 -7.66 6.09 -1.74
CA ALA A 29 -7.11 5.71 -0.45
C ALA A 29 -6.10 6.76 0.06
N PRO A 30 -6.20 7.19 1.33
CA PRO A 30 -5.23 8.13 1.89
C PRO A 30 -3.87 7.46 2.08
N ASN A 31 -2.79 8.22 1.88
CA ASN A 31 -1.41 7.73 1.94
C ASN A 31 -1.05 6.91 3.20
N PRO A 32 -1.56 7.20 4.41
CA PRO A 32 -1.31 6.33 5.57
C PRO A 32 -1.85 4.90 5.44
N LYS A 33 -2.84 4.65 4.57
CA LYS A 33 -3.45 3.33 4.33
C LYS A 33 -2.77 2.55 3.18
N VAL A 34 -1.92 3.20 2.39
CA VAL A 34 -1.27 2.60 1.21
C VAL A 34 0.24 2.67 1.40
N ARG A 35 0.79 1.86 2.31
CA ARG A 35 2.23 1.82 2.59
C ARG A 35 2.72 0.38 2.71
N MET A 36 3.92 0.12 2.20
CA MET A 36 4.64 -1.11 2.52
C MET A 36 5.06 -1.10 3.99
N GLN A 37 4.89 -2.24 4.66
CA GLN A 37 5.37 -2.50 6.02
C GLN A 37 6.54 -3.49 5.94
N ALA A 38 7.57 -3.41 6.78
CA ALA A 38 7.84 -2.45 7.85
C ALA A 38 8.59 -1.19 7.35
N ASN A 39 8.59 -0.12 8.15
CA ASN A 39 9.42 1.07 7.92
C ASN A 39 10.18 1.45 9.20
N TRP A 40 11.43 0.99 9.29
CA TRP A 40 12.27 1.14 10.49
C TRP A 40 12.76 2.57 10.72
N SER A 41 13.04 3.35 9.67
CA SER A 41 13.48 4.75 9.83
C SER A 41 12.37 5.65 10.38
N MET A 42 11.10 5.24 10.19
CA MET A 42 9.92 5.88 10.75
C MET A 42 9.36 5.15 11.99
N GLY A 43 10.13 4.24 12.62
CA GLY A 43 9.74 3.56 13.85
C GLY A 43 8.52 2.63 13.75
N ARG A 44 8.20 2.14 12.54
CA ARG A 44 6.99 1.37 12.25
C ARG A 44 7.31 -0.10 12.05
N GLY A 45 6.82 -0.95 12.95
CA GLY A 45 6.94 -2.42 12.84
C GLY A 45 5.98 -3.02 11.82
N LYS A 46 6.21 -4.28 11.45
CA LYS A 46 5.20 -5.07 10.74
C LYS A 46 3.98 -5.21 11.65
N ASP A 47 2.79 -5.12 11.05
CA ASP A 47 1.58 -5.47 11.76
C ASP A 47 1.56 -7.00 11.94
N PRO A 48 1.54 -7.54 13.17
CA PRO A 48 1.52 -8.98 13.40
C PRO A 48 0.24 -9.65 12.88
N ALA A 49 -0.82 -8.89 12.60
CA ALA A 49 -2.04 -9.42 11.97
C ALA A 49 -1.88 -9.70 10.46
N PHE A 50 -0.80 -9.23 9.83
CA PHE A 50 -0.55 -9.35 8.39
C PHE A 50 0.75 -10.13 8.09
N ASP A 51 0.87 -11.33 8.65
CA ASP A 51 1.87 -12.30 8.20
C ASP A 51 1.45 -12.84 6.83
N PHE A 52 2.09 -12.32 5.77
CA PHE A 52 1.92 -12.85 4.43
C PHE A 52 2.63 -14.21 4.34
N VAL A 53 1.85 -15.29 4.24
CA VAL A 53 2.33 -16.58 3.77
C VAL A 53 2.09 -16.63 2.26
N PRO A 54 3.16 -16.60 1.43
CA PRO A 54 2.97 -16.71 -0.02
C PRO A 54 2.31 -18.05 -0.36
N GLU A 55 1.30 -18.03 -1.22
CA GLU A 55 0.76 -19.27 -1.80
C GLU A 55 1.89 -20.04 -2.50
N GLY A 56 2.06 -21.31 -2.12
CA GLY A 56 3.11 -22.20 -2.64
C GLY A 56 4.30 -22.44 -1.71
N VAL A 57 4.40 -21.78 -0.55
CA VAL A 57 5.45 -22.07 0.46
C VAL A 57 4.97 -23.06 1.53
N ALA A 58 3.67 -23.28 1.66
CA ALA A 58 3.07 -24.23 2.60
C ALA A 58 2.92 -25.64 1.99
N ALA A 59 4.01 -26.23 1.50
CA ALA A 59 4.12 -27.67 1.26
C ALA A 59 5.58 -28.07 0.98
N GLN A 60 6.36 -28.31 2.04
CA GLN A 60 7.36 -29.39 2.08
C GLN A 60 7.65 -29.79 3.53
#